data_AF-A0A9X3DU34-F1
#
_entry.id   AF-A0A9X3DU34-F1
#
_cell.length_a   1.000
_cell.length_b   1.000
_cell.length_c   1.000
_cell.angle_alpha   90.00
_cell.angle_beta   90.00
_cell.angle_gamma   90.00
#
_symmetry.space_group_name_H-M   'P 1'
#
loop_
_entity.id
_entity.type
_entity.pdbx_description
1 polymer ?
#
loop_
_entity_poly.entity_id
_entity_poly.type
_entity_poly.pdbx_seq_one_letter_code
_entity_poly.pdbx_strand_id
1 'polypeptide(L)'
;MFTPAMNETKMHQNQSQYFSIEQLKRFLKRQIRLKADQGELFVSECLAKDFARHELEKLSDEFKKAGYKVKLKIIGEEKIFSVFWN
;
A
#
# COMPACT_ATOMS: atom_id res chain seq x y z
N MET A 1 19.38 12.66 30.94
CA MET A 1 18.04 12.76 30.34
C MET A 1 18.20 13.19 28.89
N PHE A 2 18.08 12.27 27.94
CA PHE A 2 17.95 12.60 26.52
C PHE A 2 17.10 11.50 25.87
N THR A 3 15.88 11.86 25.49
CA THR A 3 14.97 11.08 24.64
C THR A 3 15.55 10.99 23.24
N PRO A 4 15.63 9.81 22.59
CA PRO A 4 15.71 9.75 21.15
C PRO A 4 14.29 9.72 20.58
N ALA A 5 14.15 10.50 19.50
CA ALA A 5 12.95 10.88 18.81
C ALA A 5 12.00 9.73 18.46
N MET A 6 10.71 9.93 18.75
CA MET A 6 9.65 9.44 17.88
C MET A 6 9.82 10.05 16.49
N ASN A 7 9.38 9.29 15.48
CA ASN A 7 9.33 9.63 14.06
C ASN A 7 10.62 9.34 13.28
N GLU A 8 10.77 8.08 12.91
CA GLU A 8 10.89 7.72 11.50
C GLU A 8 10.63 6.23 11.45
N THR A 9 9.35 5.85 11.38
CA THR A 9 8.99 4.57 10.78
C THR A 9 9.57 4.66 9.39
N LYS A 10 10.76 4.11 9.22
CA LYS A 10 11.44 3.97 7.95
C LYS A 10 10.37 3.45 7.01
N MET A 11 9.86 4.36 6.17
CA MET A 11 9.28 4.01 4.90
C MET A 11 10.44 3.37 4.17
N HIS A 12 10.66 2.10 4.48
CA HIS A 12 11.55 1.27 3.72
C HIS A 12 10.95 1.41 2.34
N GLN A 13 11.66 2.15 1.50
CA GLN A 13 11.47 2.20 0.06
C GLN A 13 11.73 0.78 -0.43
N ASN A 14 10.84 -0.14 -0.07
CA ASN A 14 10.55 -1.29 -0.88
C ASN A 14 9.92 -0.65 -2.11
N GLN A 15 10.76 -0.22 -3.04
CA GLN A 15 10.41 -0.25 -4.44
C GLN A 15 10.13 -1.72 -4.73
N SER A 16 8.91 -2.12 -4.40
CA SER A 16 8.56 -3.51 -4.47
C SER A 16 8.56 -3.86 -5.94
N GLN A 17 9.50 -4.73 -6.30
CA GLN A 17 9.63 -5.35 -7.61
C GLN A 17 8.44 -6.30 -7.83
N TYR A 18 7.22 -5.77 -7.86
CA TYR A 18 6.06 -6.53 -8.27
C TYR A 18 6.09 -6.58 -9.79
N PHE A 19 6.22 -7.78 -10.34
CA PHE A 19 6.17 -8.02 -11.78
C PHE A 19 4.73 -8.11 -12.30
N SER A 20 3.71 -8.19 -11.42
CA SER A 20 2.30 -8.31 -11.81
C SER A 20 1.31 -7.81 -10.74
N ILE A 21 0.09 -7.46 -11.15
CA ILE A 21 -0.96 -6.93 -10.25
C ILE A 21 -1.37 -7.96 -9.19
N GLU A 22 -1.33 -9.25 -9.53
CA GLU A 22 -1.65 -10.32 -8.60
C GLU A 22 -0.63 -10.43 -7.47
N GLN A 23 0.65 -10.18 -7.75
CA GLN A 23 1.70 -10.16 -6.71
C GLN A 23 1.48 -8.98 -5.77
N LEU A 24 1.19 -7.80 -6.31
CA LEU A 24 0.82 -6.63 -5.51
C LEU A 24 -0.41 -6.92 -4.64
N LYS A 25 -1.45 -7.54 -5.20
CA LYS A 25 -2.66 -7.94 -4.45
C LYS A 25 -2.34 -8.87 -3.28
N ARG A 26 -1.55 -9.92 -3.52
CA ARG A 26 -1.16 -10.88 -2.47
C ARG A 26 -0.33 -10.19 -1.38
N PHE A 27 0.58 -9.32 -1.78
CA PHE A 27 1.37 -8.53 -0.83
C PHE A 27 0.50 -7.62 0.02
N LEU A 28 -0.38 -6.82 -0.59
CA LEU A 28 -1.27 -5.91 0.13
C LEU A 28 -2.14 -6.67 1.13
N LYS A 29 -2.73 -7.81 0.74
CA LYS A 29 -3.48 -8.67 1.67
C LYS A 29 -2.64 -9.13 2.87
N ARG A 30 -1.40 -9.53 2.62
CA ARG A 30 -0.47 -9.97 3.68
C ARG A 30 -0.11 -8.80 4.60
N GLN A 31 0.19 -7.63 4.02
CA GLN A 31 0.49 -6.43 4.79
C GLN A 31 -0.70 -5.96 5.62
N ILE A 32 -1.92 -5.95 5.05
CA ILE A 32 -3.14 -5.60 5.79
C ILE A 32 -3.25 -6.45 7.05
N ARG A 33 -3.08 -7.78 6.93
CA ARG A 33 -3.12 -8.68 8.09
C ARG A 33 -2.03 -8.35 9.11
N LEU A 34 -0.77 -8.25 8.67
CA LEU A 34 0.36 -7.96 9.56
C LEU A 34 0.22 -6.60 10.26
N LYS A 35 -0.26 -5.59 9.53
CA LYS A 35 -0.47 -4.22 10.02
C LYS A 35 -1.66 -4.15 10.97
N ALA A 36 -2.75 -4.85 10.67
CA ALA A 36 -3.89 -4.97 11.57
C ALA A 36 -3.50 -5.66 12.89
N ASP A 37 -2.69 -6.74 12.83
CA ASP A 37 -2.12 -7.39 14.01
C ASP A 37 -1.23 -6.42 14.85
N GLN A 38 -0.61 -5.43 14.20
CA GLN A 38 0.17 -4.37 14.86
C GLN A 38 -0.66 -3.17 15.35
N GLY A 39 -1.98 -3.18 15.13
CA GLY A 39 -2.87 -2.07 15.48
C GLY A 39 -2.90 -0.91 14.48
N GLU A 40 -2.29 -1.09 13.29
CA GLU A 40 -2.34 -0.11 12.22
C GLU A 40 -3.65 -0.23 11.42
N LEU A 41 -4.16 0.92 10.95
CA LEU A 41 -5.44 1.02 10.24
C LEU A 41 -5.28 1.19 8.72
N PHE A 42 -4.05 1.17 8.22
CA PHE A 42 -3.78 1.36 6.81
C PHE A 42 -2.45 0.73 6.37
N VAL A 43 -2.36 0.46 5.08
CA VAL A 43 -1.11 0.14 4.38
C VAL A 43 -1.00 1.06 3.17
N SER A 44 0.20 1.57 2.93
CA SER A 44 0.53 2.33 1.73
C SER A 44 1.73 1.69 1.06
N GLU A 45 1.68 1.57 -0.25
CA GLU A 45 2.76 1.00 -1.04
C GLU A 45 3.03 1.87 -2.26
N CYS A 46 4.32 2.15 -2.52
CA CYS A 46 4.74 2.85 -3.73
C CYS A 46 5.00 1.84 -4.84
N LEU A 47 4.35 2.04 -5.97
CA LEU A 47 4.39 1.16 -7.13
C LEU A 47 5.32 1.75 -8.17
N ALA A 48 6.14 0.88 -8.76
CA ALA A 48 6.98 1.22 -9.89
C ALA A 48 6.14 1.57 -11.14
N LYS A 49 6.80 2.25 -12.08
CA LYS A 49 6.23 2.94 -13.25
C LYS A 49 5.34 2.06 -14.15
N ASP A 50 5.57 0.75 -14.19
CA ASP A 50 4.95 -0.19 -15.15
C ASP A 50 3.50 -0.60 -14.89
N PHE A 51 2.91 -0.31 -13.72
CA PHE A 51 1.53 -0.71 -13.46
C PHE A 51 0.53 0.10 -14.29
N ALA A 52 -0.19 -0.54 -15.22
CA ALA A 52 -1.23 0.12 -15.98
C ALA A 52 -2.35 0.65 -15.05
N ARG A 53 -2.84 1.86 -15.32
CA ARG A 53 -3.86 2.50 -14.47
C ARG A 53 -5.12 1.65 -14.30
N HIS A 54 -5.58 1.00 -15.37
CA HIS A 54 -6.78 0.17 -15.34
C HIS A 54 -6.65 -1.04 -14.38
N GLU A 55 -5.45 -1.64 -14.28
CA GLU A 55 -5.19 -2.74 -13.34
C GLU A 55 -5.25 -2.25 -11.89
N LEU A 56 -4.73 -1.05 -11.61
CA LEU A 56 -4.81 -0.42 -10.29
C LEU A 56 -6.24 -0.04 -9.92
N GLU A 57 -7.02 0.46 -10.88
CA GLU A 57 -8.44 0.77 -10.68
C GLU A 57 -9.26 -0.50 -10.41
N LYS A 58 -9.00 -1.58 -11.14
CA LYS A 58 -9.62 -2.90 -10.91
C LYS A 58 -9.26 -3.44 -9.51
N LEU A 59 -7.99 -3.39 -9.14
CA LEU A 59 -7.54 -3.79 -7.80
C LEU A 59 -8.19 -2.93 -6.71
N SER A 60 -8.30 -1.62 -6.93
CA SER A 60 -8.98 -0.71 -6.01
C SER A 60 -10.45 -1.06 -5.83
N ASP A 61 -11.14 -1.42 -6.91
CA ASP A 61 -12.54 -1.83 -6.89
C ASP A 61 -12.73 -3.14 -6.11
N GLU A 62 -11.82 -4.11 -6.29
CA GLU A 62 -11.84 -5.37 -5.51
C GLU A 62 -11.69 -5.12 -4.01
N PHE A 63 -10.76 -4.25 -3.60
CA PHE A 63 -10.60 -3.90 -2.18
C PHE A 63 -11.81 -3.12 -1.65
N LYS A 64 -12.38 -2.20 -2.43
CA LYS A 64 -13.62 -1.49 -2.06
C LYS A 64 -14.80 -2.45 -1.87
N LYS A 65 -14.98 -3.43 -2.75
CA LYS A 65 -16.00 -4.48 -2.64
C LYS A 65 -15.81 -5.33 -1.39
N ALA A 66 -14.57 -5.54 -0.96
CA ALA A 66 -14.25 -6.24 0.28
C ALA A 66 -14.40 -5.36 1.54
N GLY A 67 -14.87 -4.11 1.42
CA GLY A 67 -15.12 -3.21 2.54
C GLY A 67 -13.95 -2.29 2.90
N TYR A 68 -12.85 -2.34 2.16
CA TYR A 68 -11.70 -1.47 2.40
C TYR A 68 -11.86 -0.12 1.71
N LYS A 69 -11.31 0.94 2.32
CA LYS A 69 -11.21 2.25 1.66
C LYS A 69 -9.88 2.33 0.94
N VAL A 70 -9.89 2.69 -0.35
CA VAL A 70 -8.68 2.73 -1.18
C VAL A 70 -8.42 4.13 -1.69
N LYS A 71 -7.15 4.58 -1.64
CA LYS A 71 -6.67 5.84 -2.20
C LYS A 71 -5.47 5.56 -3.11
N LEU A 72 -5.66 5.82 -4.40
CA LEU A 72 -4.60 5.81 -5.39
C LEU A 72 -4.12 7.25 -5.62
N LYS A 73 -2.83 7.51 -5.43
CA LYS A 73 -2.20 8.80 -5.72
C LYS A 73 -1.16 8.61 -6.81
N ILE A 74 -1.20 9.42 -7.86
CA ILE A 74 -0.25 9.38 -8.96
C ILE A 74 0.52 10.69 -8.94
N ILE A 75 1.84 10.64 -8.80
CA ILE A 75 2.72 11.81 -8.74
C ILE A 75 3.82 11.60 -9.78
N GLY A 76 3.69 12.27 -10.94
CA GLY A 76 4.59 12.03 -12.06
C GLY A 76 4.56 10.56 -12.50
N GLU A 77 5.69 9.88 -12.34
CA GLU A 77 5.88 8.46 -12.69
C GLU A 77 5.61 7.50 -11.52
N GLU A 78 5.51 8.04 -10.31
CA GLU A 78 5.27 7.26 -9.09
C GLU A 78 3.77 7.08 -8.85
N LYS A 79 3.39 5.87 -8.47
CA LYS A 79 2.00 5.50 -8.18
C LYS A 79 1.92 4.95 -6.77
N ILE A 80 1.27 5.66 -5.85
CA ILE A 80 1.11 5.24 -4.47
C ILE A 80 -0.28 4.63 -4.29
N PHE A 81 -0.31 3.38 -3.86
CA PHE A 81 -1.54 2.64 -3.59
C PHE A 81 -1.73 2.49 -2.08
N SER A 82 -2.78 3.10 -1.53
CA SER A 82 -3.07 3.06 -0.10
C SER A 82 -4.40 2.39 0.17
N VAL A 83 -4.43 1.44 1.11
CA VAL A 83 -5.62 0.73 1.58
C VAL A 83 -5.81 1.01 3.05
N PHE A 84 -7.03 1.33 3.45
CA PHE A 84 -7.44 1.65 4.81
C PHE A 84 -8.57 0.72 5.23
N TRP A 85 -8.59 0.35 6.52
CA TRP A 85 -9.64 -0.44 7.16
C TRP A 85 -9.91 0.13 8.55
N ASN A 86 -11.09 -0.16 9.09
CA ASN A 86 -11.51 0.24 10.43
C ASN A 86 -12.40 -0.84 11.03
#